data_AF-A0A7S0YWS9-F1
#
_entry.id   AF-A0A7S0YWS9-F1
#
_cell.length_a   1.000
_cell.length_b   1.000
_cell.length_c   1.000
_cell.angle_alpha   90.00
_cell.angle_beta   90.00
_cell.angle_gamma   90.00
#
_symmetry.space_group_name_H-M   'P 1'
#
loop_
_entity.id
_entity.type
_entity.pdbx_description
1 polymer ?
#
loop_
_entity_poly.entity_id
_entity_poly.type
_entity_poly.pdbx_seq_one_letter_code
_entity_poly.pdbx_strand_id
1 'polypeptide(L)'
;AAKAPLSPSGRSLGEEEAPPPKDVKLLRLAKLSRPEACLILPAVLCAAVFGCQWPVFGLLFGRAMEQLQAARGTGELEDGIRLLSIGLAVLGLAAGLAMVGQNYFFAIVGERLTKRLRQMSFRKLVSHGIPFFDLRSNSPGLLCTALSTQASEVRGASSERLGLLVQNVVCLIAGLTIAFIAGWKLTLVVVACLPFMTIGGYYENQMYQGGYEKLEEDAEESERAVNEMFANIRTVAAFTMEEVLLHDVDVALGVAQGKGLRRARTAGCAFGFSQMIQYFVFGMGFWYGGNLCIDGEWDLPEAEVREVCAELVPAGIYAAFDECSTSVNISYGFGRFMEVFFAIIMAGWGMGEAMSYASDGTKAAAAAGRIFQLLDDVESVEDTGGGGGGRVGPPPPL
;
A
#
# COMPACT_ATOMS: atom_id res chain seq x y z
N ALA A 1 -26.30 42.80 37.69
CA ALA A 1 -27.13 42.46 36.51
C ALA A 1 -26.81 41.03 36.10
N ALA A 2 -27.77 40.12 36.26
CA ALA A 2 -27.59 38.68 36.08
C ALA A 2 -27.43 38.32 34.59
N LYS A 3 -26.43 37.50 34.28
CA LYS A 3 -26.27 36.84 32.97
C LYS A 3 -27.32 35.73 32.87
N ALA A 4 -28.28 35.90 31.96
CA ALA A 4 -29.15 34.81 31.52
C ALA A 4 -28.35 33.86 30.62
N PRO A 5 -28.47 32.53 30.77
CA PRO A 5 -27.95 31.58 29.81
C PRO A 5 -28.88 31.53 28.59
N LEU A 6 -28.34 31.85 27.41
CA LEU A 6 -28.99 31.60 26.13
C LEU A 6 -29.16 30.09 25.96
N SER A 7 -30.40 29.65 25.86
CA SER A 7 -30.75 28.27 25.49
C SER A 7 -30.30 27.96 24.06
N PRO A 8 -29.74 26.78 23.77
CA PRO A 8 -29.57 26.31 22.41
C PRO A 8 -30.91 25.75 21.93
N SER A 9 -31.83 26.63 21.51
CA SER A 9 -33.04 26.26 20.79
C SER A 9 -32.92 26.70 19.34
N GLY A 10 -31.98 26.08 18.64
CA GLY A 10 -31.94 26.02 17.19
C GLY A 10 -31.81 24.54 16.82
N ARG A 11 -32.91 23.78 16.92
CA ARG A 11 -33.00 22.50 16.22
C ARG A 11 -32.87 22.83 14.73
N SER A 12 -31.71 22.52 14.16
CA SER A 12 -31.54 22.40 12.72
C SER A 12 -32.67 21.50 12.22
N LEU A 13 -33.42 22.01 11.24
CA LEU A 13 -34.40 21.25 10.50
C LEU A 13 -33.67 20.07 9.86
N GLY A 14 -33.94 18.88 10.37
CA GLY A 14 -33.61 17.56 9.81
C GLY A 14 -32.44 17.52 8.84
N GLU A 15 -31.23 17.30 9.36
CA GLU A 15 -30.24 16.52 8.62
C GLU A 15 -30.82 15.11 8.47
N GLU A 16 -31.51 14.88 7.35
CA GLU A 16 -31.82 13.55 6.88
C GLU A 16 -30.49 12.94 6.42
N GLU A 17 -29.73 12.44 7.38
CA GLU A 17 -28.48 11.72 7.18
C GLU A 17 -28.77 10.56 6.21
N ALA A 18 -28.09 10.57 5.04
CA ALA A 18 -28.23 9.50 4.07
C ALA A 18 -27.96 8.15 4.77
N PRO A 19 -28.76 7.10 4.50
CA PRO A 19 -28.60 5.82 5.17
C PRO A 19 -27.15 5.32 5.01
N PRO A 20 -26.57 4.70 6.06
CA PRO A 20 -25.19 4.24 6.00
C PRO A 20 -25.01 3.31 4.78
N PRO A 21 -23.88 3.43 4.05
CA PRO A 21 -23.63 2.62 2.87
C PRO A 21 -23.73 1.14 3.25
N LYS A 22 -24.54 0.36 2.51
CA LYS A 22 -24.60 -1.10 2.68
C LYS A 22 -23.20 -1.67 2.44
N ASP A 23 -22.69 -2.50 3.34
CA ASP A 23 -21.42 -3.21 3.15
C ASP A 23 -21.49 -4.07 1.88
N VAL A 24 -20.85 -3.60 0.81
CA VAL A 24 -20.78 -4.37 -0.43
C VAL A 24 -19.67 -5.38 -0.30
N LYS A 25 -20.04 -6.66 -0.41
CA LYS A 25 -19.06 -7.73 -0.52
C LYS A 25 -18.17 -7.45 -1.74
N LEU A 26 -16.85 -7.34 -1.54
CA LEU A 26 -15.82 -7.20 -2.59
C LEU A 26 -16.02 -8.16 -3.78
N LEU A 27 -16.63 -9.32 -3.53
CA LEU A 27 -17.05 -10.28 -4.55
C LEU A 27 -17.99 -9.70 -5.63
N ARG A 28 -18.90 -8.77 -5.28
CA ARG A 28 -19.82 -8.13 -6.24
C ARG A 28 -19.08 -7.16 -7.15
N LEU A 29 -18.06 -6.49 -6.62
CA LEU A 29 -17.15 -5.64 -7.38
C LEU A 29 -16.29 -6.48 -8.33
N ALA A 30 -15.77 -7.61 -7.86
CA ALA A 30 -15.00 -8.57 -8.66
C ALA A 30 -15.85 -9.25 -9.76
N LYS A 31 -17.16 -9.42 -9.56
CA LYS A 31 -18.07 -9.87 -10.63
C LYS A 31 -18.19 -8.84 -11.75
N LEU A 32 -18.09 -7.55 -11.45
CA LEU A 32 -18.24 -6.46 -12.42
C LEU A 32 -17.03 -6.31 -13.36
N SER A 33 -15.85 -6.77 -12.92
CA SER A 33 -14.60 -6.83 -13.69
C SER A 33 -14.42 -8.13 -14.48
N ARG A 34 -15.41 -9.04 -14.48
CA ARG A 34 -15.38 -10.30 -15.27
C ARG A 34 -15.04 -10.10 -16.75
N PRO A 35 -15.55 -9.07 -17.47
CA PRO A 35 -15.22 -8.86 -18.87
C PRO A 35 -13.73 -8.56 -19.10
N GLU A 36 -13.05 -8.04 -18.09
CA GLU A 36 -11.63 -7.72 -18.09
C GLU A 36 -10.75 -8.86 -17.53
N ALA A 37 -11.32 -10.02 -17.16
CA ALA A 37 -10.58 -11.13 -16.57
C ALA A 37 -9.38 -11.60 -17.41
N CYS A 38 -9.50 -11.52 -18.74
CA CYS A 38 -8.40 -11.85 -19.66
C CYS A 38 -7.19 -10.90 -19.51
N LEU A 39 -7.40 -9.67 -19.06
CA LEU A 39 -6.32 -8.68 -18.79
C LEU A 39 -5.81 -8.75 -17.35
N ILE A 40 -6.62 -9.26 -16.42
CA ILE A 40 -6.21 -9.46 -15.03
C ILE A 40 -5.18 -10.58 -14.92
N LEU A 41 -5.32 -11.67 -15.69
CA LEU A 41 -4.36 -12.78 -15.70
C LEU A 41 -2.91 -12.34 -15.99
N PRO A 42 -2.60 -11.63 -17.10
CA PRO A 42 -1.24 -11.16 -17.35
C PRO A 42 -0.78 -10.13 -16.30
N ALA A 43 -1.68 -9.31 -15.74
CA ALA A 43 -1.35 -8.37 -14.68
C ALA A 43 -0.88 -9.08 -13.39
N VAL A 44 -1.60 -10.14 -12.99
CA VAL A 44 -1.28 -10.98 -11.83
C VAL A 44 0.03 -11.74 -12.05
N LEU A 45 0.28 -12.24 -13.26
CA LEU A 45 1.54 -12.90 -13.60
C LEU A 45 2.73 -11.92 -13.49
N CYS A 46 2.60 -10.72 -14.05
CA CYS A 46 3.61 -9.68 -13.89
C CYS A 46 3.84 -9.32 -12.42
N ALA A 47 2.77 -9.19 -11.62
CA ALA A 47 2.88 -8.93 -10.19
C ALA A 47 3.57 -10.06 -9.42
N ALA A 48 3.33 -11.32 -9.81
CA ALA A 48 4.01 -12.46 -9.21
C ALA A 48 5.51 -12.45 -9.54
N VAL A 49 5.89 -12.16 -10.80
CA VAL A 49 7.31 -12.06 -11.18
C VAL A 49 8.01 -10.94 -10.40
N PHE A 50 7.37 -9.78 -10.27
CA PHE A 50 7.93 -8.67 -9.50
C PHE A 50 8.03 -8.99 -8.00
N GLY A 51 7.03 -9.66 -7.43
CA GLY A 51 7.06 -10.12 -6.03
C GLY A 51 8.20 -11.10 -5.72
N CYS A 52 8.62 -11.91 -6.70
CA CYS A 52 9.75 -12.83 -6.55
C CYS A 52 11.14 -12.16 -6.65
N GLN A 53 11.22 -10.87 -6.98
CA GLN A 53 12.49 -10.17 -7.17
C GLN A 53 13.38 -10.25 -5.92
N TRP A 54 12.85 -9.92 -4.74
CA TRP A 54 13.63 -9.83 -3.51
C TRP A 54 14.15 -11.19 -3.02
N PRO A 55 13.33 -12.26 -2.98
CA PRO A 55 13.84 -13.59 -2.63
C PRO A 55 14.89 -14.10 -3.63
N VAL A 56 14.69 -13.88 -4.94
CA VAL A 56 15.68 -14.27 -5.96
C VAL A 56 16.96 -13.45 -5.84
N PHE A 57 16.86 -12.16 -5.50
CA PHE A 57 18.02 -11.33 -5.20
C PHE A 57 18.81 -11.88 -4.01
N GLY A 58 18.13 -12.29 -2.93
CA GLY A 58 18.77 -12.93 -1.77
C GLY A 58 19.57 -14.18 -2.15
N LEU A 59 19.01 -15.05 -3.01
CA LEU A 59 19.69 -16.24 -3.54
C LEU A 59 20.92 -15.90 -4.38
N LEU A 60 20.80 -14.95 -5.31
CA LEU A 60 21.93 -14.52 -6.15
C LEU A 60 23.02 -13.85 -5.32
N PHE A 61 22.64 -13.06 -4.32
CA PHE A 61 23.56 -12.39 -3.42
C PHE A 61 24.29 -13.40 -2.51
N GLY A 62 23.58 -14.40 -1.97
CA GLY A 62 24.18 -15.48 -1.20
C GLY A 62 25.27 -16.21 -1.98
N ARG A 63 24.95 -16.61 -3.21
CA ARG A 63 25.92 -17.21 -4.14
C ARG A 63 27.07 -16.28 -4.52
N ALA A 64 26.84 -14.98 -4.59
CA ALA A 64 27.89 -14.00 -4.88
C ALA A 64 28.93 -13.98 -3.77
N MET A 65 28.48 -13.99 -2.52
CA MET A 65 29.38 -14.00 -1.36
C MET A 65 30.15 -15.32 -1.25
N GLU A 66 29.50 -16.44 -1.56
CA GLU A 66 30.16 -17.76 -1.62
C GLU A 66 31.28 -17.79 -2.68
N GLN A 67 30.98 -17.42 -3.92
CA GLN A 67 31.98 -17.46 -5.00
C GLN A 67 33.13 -16.47 -4.81
N LEU A 68 32.86 -15.28 -4.27
CA LEU A 68 33.89 -14.27 -4.03
C LEU A 68 34.97 -14.76 -3.04
N GLN A 69 34.60 -15.67 -2.14
CA GLN A 69 35.49 -16.22 -1.13
C GLN A 69 36.11 -17.55 -1.58
N ALA A 70 35.33 -18.44 -2.20
CA ALA A 70 35.79 -19.75 -2.66
C ALA A 70 36.78 -19.66 -3.84
N ALA A 71 36.57 -18.76 -4.78
CA ALA A 71 37.41 -18.63 -5.98
C ALA A 71 38.44 -17.48 -5.88
N ARG A 72 38.70 -16.95 -4.68
CA ARG A 72 39.60 -15.80 -4.53
C ARG A 72 40.94 -16.08 -5.22
N GLY A 73 41.37 -15.20 -6.13
CA GLY A 73 42.66 -15.31 -6.83
C GLY A 73 42.76 -16.34 -7.96
N THR A 74 41.70 -17.08 -8.29
CA THR A 74 41.67 -18.02 -9.43
C THR A 74 41.04 -17.38 -10.67
N GLY A 75 41.35 -17.91 -11.88
CA GLY A 75 40.69 -17.49 -13.12
C GLY A 75 39.20 -17.85 -13.15
N GLU A 76 38.79 -18.85 -12.37
CA GLU A 76 37.39 -19.28 -12.25
C GLU A 76 36.50 -18.25 -11.52
N LEU A 77 37.12 -17.35 -10.74
CA LEU A 77 36.43 -16.22 -10.11
C LEU A 77 35.81 -15.29 -11.12
N GLU A 78 36.54 -14.98 -12.20
CA GLU A 78 36.08 -14.03 -13.21
C GLU A 78 34.85 -14.58 -13.93
N ASP A 79 34.84 -15.87 -14.26
CA ASP A 79 33.71 -16.54 -14.92
C ASP A 79 32.50 -16.67 -13.99
N GLY A 80 32.72 -17.01 -12.72
CA GLY A 80 31.67 -17.06 -11.71
C GLY A 80 31.00 -15.70 -11.46
N ILE A 81 31.81 -14.67 -11.18
CA ILE A 81 31.33 -13.30 -10.99
C ILE A 81 30.63 -12.79 -12.25
N ARG A 82 31.14 -13.12 -13.45
CA ARG A 82 30.50 -12.74 -14.71
C ARG A 82 29.12 -13.36 -14.85
N LEU A 83 28.96 -14.65 -14.53
CA LEU A 83 27.67 -15.31 -14.57
C LEU A 83 26.67 -14.68 -13.59
N LEU A 84 27.11 -14.37 -12.37
CA LEU A 84 26.27 -13.72 -11.36
C LEU A 84 25.91 -12.28 -11.73
N SER A 85 26.86 -11.54 -12.29
CA SER A 85 26.62 -10.17 -12.77
C SER A 85 25.57 -10.16 -13.88
N ILE A 86 25.64 -11.11 -14.81
CA ILE A 86 24.62 -11.32 -15.84
C ILE A 86 23.28 -11.71 -15.19
N GLY A 87 23.30 -12.60 -14.20
CA GLY A 87 22.11 -13.00 -13.45
C GLY A 87 21.39 -11.82 -12.77
N LEU A 88 22.13 -10.95 -12.10
CA LEU A 88 21.60 -9.72 -11.49
C LEU A 88 21.07 -8.74 -12.54
N ALA A 89 21.75 -8.58 -13.67
CA ALA A 89 21.29 -7.74 -14.77
C ALA A 89 19.98 -8.26 -15.39
N VAL A 90 19.88 -9.58 -15.60
CA VAL A 90 18.67 -10.23 -16.10
C VAL A 90 17.52 -10.11 -15.09
N LEU A 91 17.79 -10.29 -13.80
CA LEU A 91 16.80 -10.09 -12.75
C LEU A 91 16.27 -8.65 -12.75
N GLY A 92 17.16 -7.65 -12.82
CA GLY A 92 16.78 -6.24 -12.87
C GLY A 92 15.95 -5.90 -14.11
N LEU A 93 16.31 -6.42 -15.28
CA LEU A 93 15.53 -6.23 -16.50
C LEU A 93 14.15 -6.91 -16.40
N ALA A 94 14.10 -8.15 -15.92
CA ALA A 94 12.86 -8.90 -15.74
C ALA A 94 11.93 -8.20 -14.73
N ALA A 95 12.46 -7.73 -13.61
CA ALA A 95 11.73 -6.95 -12.62
C ALA A 95 11.20 -5.64 -13.19
N GLY A 96 12.02 -4.88 -13.93
CA GLY A 96 11.60 -3.64 -14.57
C GLY A 96 10.46 -3.86 -15.56
N LEU A 97 10.58 -4.88 -16.42
CA LEU A 97 9.52 -5.25 -17.37
C LEU A 97 8.26 -5.74 -16.67
N ALA A 98 8.40 -6.53 -15.60
CA ALA A 98 7.29 -7.00 -14.78
C ALA A 98 6.55 -5.85 -14.10
N MET A 99 7.27 -4.89 -13.52
CA MET A 99 6.68 -3.70 -12.89
C MET A 99 5.91 -2.84 -13.91
N VAL A 100 6.52 -2.58 -15.08
CA VAL A 100 5.84 -1.84 -16.16
C VAL A 100 4.60 -2.59 -16.64
N GLY A 101 4.71 -3.90 -16.84
CA GLY A 101 3.59 -4.75 -17.27
C GLY A 101 2.45 -4.78 -16.24
N GLN A 102 2.76 -5.00 -14.97
CA GLN A 102 1.81 -4.97 -13.87
C GLN A 102 1.04 -3.65 -13.86
N ASN A 103 1.76 -2.52 -13.81
CA ASN A 103 1.13 -1.20 -13.74
C ASN A 103 0.31 -0.89 -15.00
N TYR A 104 0.79 -1.27 -16.19
CA TYR A 104 0.08 -1.05 -17.45
C TYR A 104 -1.24 -1.83 -17.51
N PHE A 105 -1.21 -3.14 -17.26
CA PHE A 105 -2.42 -3.95 -17.33
C PHE A 105 -3.43 -3.60 -16.25
N PHE A 106 -2.99 -3.39 -15.00
CA PHE A 106 -3.89 -2.94 -13.93
C PHE A 106 -4.47 -1.56 -14.23
N ALA A 107 -3.69 -0.62 -14.79
CA ALA A 107 -4.21 0.69 -15.18
C ALA A 107 -5.32 0.57 -16.24
N ILE A 108 -5.15 -0.27 -17.28
CA ILE A 108 -6.19 -0.49 -18.30
C ILE A 108 -7.46 -1.08 -17.69
N VAL A 109 -7.32 -2.09 -16.81
CA VAL A 109 -8.46 -2.71 -16.13
C VAL A 109 -9.18 -1.67 -15.27
N GLY A 110 -8.44 -0.85 -14.53
CA GLY A 110 -8.96 0.25 -13.73
C GLY A 110 -9.75 1.26 -14.56
N GLU A 111 -9.18 1.76 -15.66
CA GLU A 111 -9.84 2.75 -16.53
C GLU A 111 -11.13 2.21 -17.17
N ARG A 112 -11.12 0.95 -17.64
CA ARG A 112 -12.31 0.32 -18.22
C ARG A 112 -13.41 0.14 -17.17
N LEU A 113 -13.05 -0.26 -15.95
CA LEU A 113 -13.99 -0.39 -14.84
C LEU A 113 -14.58 0.96 -14.46
N THR A 114 -13.76 2.02 -14.31
CA THR A 114 -14.23 3.39 -14.04
C THR A 114 -15.18 3.89 -15.12
N LYS A 115 -14.84 3.69 -16.40
CA LYS A 115 -15.70 4.08 -17.51
C LYS A 115 -17.05 3.38 -17.44
N ARG A 116 -17.06 2.05 -17.19
CA ARG A 116 -18.30 1.28 -17.07
C ARG A 116 -19.14 1.74 -15.88
N LEU A 117 -18.53 1.92 -14.71
CA LEU A 117 -19.21 2.43 -13.52
C LEU A 117 -19.86 3.78 -13.78
N ARG A 118 -19.12 4.75 -14.34
CA ARG A 118 -19.66 6.07 -14.69
C ARG A 118 -20.83 5.97 -15.68
N GLN A 119 -20.73 5.13 -16.70
CA GLN A 119 -21.80 4.94 -17.68
C GLN A 119 -23.07 4.33 -17.06
N MET A 120 -22.92 3.31 -16.22
CA MET A 120 -24.07 2.66 -15.56
C MET A 120 -24.72 3.60 -14.55
N SER A 121 -23.92 4.24 -13.69
CA SER A 121 -24.41 5.20 -12.71
C SER A 121 -25.09 6.39 -13.37
N PHE A 122 -24.52 6.96 -14.43
CA PHE A 122 -25.14 8.08 -15.14
C PHE A 122 -26.44 7.67 -15.85
N ARG A 123 -26.45 6.51 -16.52
CA ARG A 123 -27.66 6.00 -17.17
C ARG A 123 -28.80 5.78 -16.18
N LYS A 124 -28.47 5.26 -14.99
CA LYS A 124 -29.44 5.05 -13.92
C LYS A 124 -29.87 6.36 -13.26
N LEU A 125 -28.96 7.33 -13.13
CA LEU A 125 -29.29 8.64 -12.57
C LEU A 125 -30.33 9.36 -13.44
N VAL A 126 -30.16 9.33 -14.77
CA VAL A 126 -31.09 9.98 -15.71
C VAL A 126 -32.45 9.27 -15.78
N SER A 127 -32.57 8.00 -15.36
CA SER A 127 -33.85 7.29 -15.34
C SER A 127 -34.69 7.54 -14.07
N HIS A 128 -34.15 8.22 -13.07
CA HIS A 128 -34.91 8.55 -11.86
C HIS A 128 -36.00 9.60 -12.14
N GLY A 129 -37.13 9.47 -11.44
CA GLY A 129 -38.22 10.45 -11.48
C GLY A 129 -37.86 11.76 -10.78
N ILE A 130 -38.62 12.82 -11.08
CA ILE A 130 -38.44 14.16 -10.48
C ILE A 130 -38.37 14.13 -8.94
N PRO A 131 -39.18 13.34 -8.20
CA PRO A 131 -39.13 13.30 -6.73
C PRO A 131 -37.77 12.89 -6.15
N PHE A 132 -36.97 12.12 -6.90
CA PHE A 132 -35.61 11.76 -6.47
C PHE A 132 -34.71 12.98 -6.38
N PHE A 133 -34.84 13.93 -7.30
CA PHE A 133 -34.03 15.14 -7.37
C PHE A 133 -34.53 16.26 -6.44
N ASP A 134 -35.76 16.15 -5.93
CA ASP A 134 -36.31 17.07 -4.93
C ASP A 134 -35.71 16.84 -3.53
N LEU A 135 -35.09 15.67 -3.28
CA LEU A 135 -34.37 15.38 -2.06
C LEU A 135 -33.08 16.23 -1.98
N ARG A 136 -32.86 16.93 -0.86
CA ARG A 136 -31.66 17.74 -0.65
C ARG A 136 -30.35 16.94 -0.75
N SER A 137 -30.38 15.68 -0.35
CA SER A 137 -29.25 14.74 -0.47
C SER A 137 -28.85 14.44 -1.92
N ASN A 138 -29.79 14.60 -2.86
CA ASN A 138 -29.62 14.31 -4.28
C ASN A 138 -29.52 15.59 -5.13
N SER A 139 -28.89 16.64 -4.58
CA SER A 139 -28.66 17.85 -5.37
C SER A 139 -27.77 17.56 -6.59
N PRO A 140 -27.99 18.23 -7.75
CA PRO A 140 -27.23 17.96 -8.97
C PRO A 140 -25.72 18.14 -8.81
N GLY A 141 -25.30 19.10 -7.97
CA GLY A 141 -23.89 19.34 -7.66
C GLY A 141 -23.27 18.17 -6.90
N LEU A 142 -23.95 17.69 -5.83
CA LEU A 142 -23.48 16.54 -5.06
C LEU A 142 -23.42 15.27 -5.90
N LEU A 143 -24.42 15.02 -6.74
CA LEU A 143 -24.47 13.86 -7.63
C LEU A 143 -23.37 13.88 -8.69
N CYS A 144 -23.09 15.04 -9.30
CA CYS A 144 -21.98 15.20 -10.25
C CYS A 144 -20.62 14.95 -9.58
N THR A 145 -20.40 15.49 -8.38
CA THR A 145 -19.20 15.24 -7.60
C THR A 145 -19.08 13.76 -7.25
N ALA A 146 -20.14 13.16 -6.70
CA ALA A 146 -20.19 11.74 -6.34
C ALA A 146 -19.89 10.82 -7.54
N LEU A 147 -20.45 11.11 -8.71
CA LEU A 147 -20.18 10.34 -9.93
C LEU A 147 -18.71 10.42 -10.38
N SER A 148 -18.06 11.56 -10.16
CA SER A 148 -16.66 11.77 -10.51
C SER A 148 -15.71 11.11 -9.49
N THR A 149 -15.95 11.32 -8.19
CA THR A 149 -15.08 10.89 -7.09
C THR A 149 -15.24 9.41 -6.77
N GLN A 150 -16.47 8.92 -6.56
CA GLN A 150 -16.70 7.54 -6.11
C GLN A 150 -16.23 6.52 -7.15
N ALA A 151 -16.39 6.80 -8.44
CA ALA A 151 -15.89 5.92 -9.50
C ALA A 151 -14.35 5.88 -9.56
N SER A 152 -13.69 6.94 -9.12
CA SER A 152 -12.22 7.05 -9.04
C SER A 152 -11.68 6.35 -7.78
N GLU A 153 -12.37 6.47 -6.65
CA GLU A 153 -12.04 5.76 -5.41
C GLU A 153 -12.10 4.23 -5.61
N VAL A 154 -13.14 3.75 -6.29
CA VAL A 154 -13.29 2.33 -6.62
C VAL A 154 -12.15 1.83 -7.52
N ARG A 155 -11.65 2.65 -8.44
CA ARG A 155 -10.51 2.31 -9.31
C ARG A 155 -9.24 2.07 -8.53
N GLY A 156 -8.91 3.00 -7.64
CA GLY A 156 -7.68 2.95 -6.84
C GLY A 156 -7.58 1.61 -6.09
N ALA A 157 -8.65 1.22 -5.40
CA ALA A 157 -8.67 -0.05 -4.68
C ALA A 157 -8.77 -1.30 -5.57
N SER A 158 -9.49 -1.23 -6.70
CA SER A 158 -9.76 -2.42 -7.52
C SER A 158 -8.64 -2.83 -8.46
N SER A 159 -7.70 -1.93 -8.77
CA SER A 159 -6.68 -2.18 -9.79
C SER A 159 -5.26 -2.04 -9.25
N GLU A 160 -4.85 -0.84 -8.88
CA GLU A 160 -3.49 -0.56 -8.42
C GLU A 160 -3.15 -1.26 -7.09
N ARG A 161 -4.04 -1.16 -6.10
CA ARG A 161 -3.85 -1.82 -4.80
C ARG A 161 -3.88 -3.35 -4.87
N LEU A 162 -4.69 -3.89 -5.79
CA LEU A 162 -4.78 -5.34 -5.99
C LEU A 162 -3.47 -5.90 -6.54
N GLY A 163 -2.78 -5.18 -7.44
CA GLY A 163 -1.45 -5.55 -7.91
C GLY A 163 -0.41 -5.60 -6.80
N LEU A 164 -0.36 -4.55 -5.97
CA LEU A 164 0.53 -4.49 -4.80
C LEU A 164 0.23 -5.61 -3.79
N LEU A 165 -1.05 -5.90 -3.52
CA LEU A 165 -1.43 -7.00 -2.63
C LEU A 165 -0.94 -8.35 -3.17
N VAL A 166 -1.14 -8.63 -4.45
CA VAL A 166 -0.67 -9.86 -5.10
C VAL A 166 0.86 -9.96 -5.03
N GLN A 167 1.59 -8.89 -5.36
CA GLN A 167 3.05 -8.89 -5.30
C GLN A 167 3.55 -9.20 -3.89
N ASN A 168 2.92 -8.61 -2.86
CA ASN A 168 3.36 -8.75 -1.47
C ASN A 168 3.03 -10.14 -0.91
N VAL A 169 1.89 -10.71 -1.30
CA VAL A 169 1.55 -12.11 -0.98
C VAL A 169 2.52 -13.09 -1.64
N VAL A 170 2.84 -12.88 -2.92
CA VAL A 170 3.81 -13.73 -3.64
C VAL A 170 5.21 -13.60 -3.02
N CYS A 171 5.65 -12.38 -2.72
CA CYS A 171 6.91 -12.11 -2.03
C CYS A 171 6.98 -12.82 -0.66
N LEU A 172 5.90 -12.75 0.12
CA LEU A 172 5.82 -13.41 1.43
C LEU A 172 5.90 -14.93 1.31
N ILE A 173 5.13 -15.53 0.39
CA ILE A 173 5.13 -16.99 0.20
C ILE A 173 6.48 -17.47 -0.32
N ALA A 174 7.02 -16.84 -1.37
CA ALA A 174 8.31 -17.20 -1.94
C ALA A 174 9.45 -16.98 -0.94
N GLY A 175 9.44 -15.84 -0.24
CA GLY A 175 10.42 -15.48 0.78
C GLY A 175 10.43 -16.44 1.96
N LEU A 176 9.26 -16.75 2.54
CA LEU A 176 9.17 -17.74 3.62
C LEU A 176 9.62 -19.12 3.16
N THR A 177 9.23 -19.54 1.96
CA THR A 177 9.63 -20.85 1.42
C THR A 177 11.15 -20.94 1.29
N ILE A 178 11.79 -19.93 0.69
CA ILE A 178 13.25 -19.87 0.55
C ILE A 178 13.93 -19.81 1.91
N ALA A 179 13.41 -18.99 2.84
CA ALA A 179 13.98 -18.83 4.17
C ALA A 179 13.92 -20.13 5.01
N PHE A 180 12.80 -20.84 4.99
CA PHE A 180 12.67 -22.13 5.71
C PHE A 180 13.59 -23.21 5.13
N ILE A 181 13.80 -23.23 3.82
CA ILE A 181 14.77 -24.12 3.16
C ILE A 181 16.21 -23.69 3.51
N ALA A 182 16.45 -22.39 3.66
CA ALA A 182 17.77 -21.85 3.92
C ALA A 182 18.26 -22.09 5.35
N GLY A 183 17.43 -21.74 6.32
CA GLY A 183 17.74 -21.88 7.73
C GLY A 183 16.49 -21.69 8.59
N TRP A 184 15.87 -22.80 8.99
CA TRP A 184 14.62 -22.77 9.76
C TRP A 184 14.78 -22.14 11.15
N LYS A 185 15.94 -22.32 11.81
CA LYS A 185 16.23 -21.73 13.15
C LYS A 185 16.20 -20.21 13.12
N LEU A 186 16.95 -19.59 12.19
CA LEU A 186 16.95 -18.13 12.01
C LEU A 186 15.58 -17.62 11.57
N THR A 187 14.94 -18.34 10.64
CA THR A 187 13.62 -17.98 10.12
C THR A 187 12.58 -17.86 11.22
N LEU A 188 12.54 -18.81 12.18
CA LEU A 188 11.60 -18.75 13.31
C LEU A 188 11.81 -17.50 14.19
N VAL A 189 13.07 -17.13 14.44
CA VAL A 189 13.39 -15.93 15.24
C VAL A 189 12.89 -14.67 14.52
N VAL A 190 13.19 -14.52 13.23
CA VAL A 190 12.76 -13.33 12.47
C VAL A 190 11.24 -13.30 12.30
N VAL A 191 10.60 -14.45 12.08
CA VAL A 191 9.13 -14.56 12.01
C VAL A 191 8.48 -14.15 13.33
N ALA A 192 9.08 -14.49 14.48
CA ALA A 192 8.59 -14.03 15.79
C ALA A 192 8.70 -12.50 15.96
N CYS A 193 9.59 -11.83 15.21
CA CYS A 193 9.70 -10.38 15.19
C CYS A 193 8.71 -9.69 14.23
N LEU A 194 8.16 -10.40 13.24
CA LEU A 194 7.23 -9.83 12.26
C LEU A 194 6.02 -9.10 12.89
N PRO A 195 5.34 -9.64 13.93
CA PRO A 195 4.24 -8.93 14.58
C PRO A 195 4.66 -7.55 15.10
N PHE A 196 5.84 -7.43 15.70
CA PHE A 196 6.34 -6.14 16.20
C PHE A 196 6.60 -5.14 15.06
N MET A 197 7.16 -5.61 13.94
CA MET A 197 7.34 -4.77 12.75
C MET A 197 6.01 -4.34 12.15
N THR A 198 5.03 -5.24 12.07
CA THR A 198 3.69 -4.93 11.54
C THR A 198 2.96 -3.90 12.41
N ILE A 199 3.10 -3.97 13.74
CA ILE A 199 2.52 -3.00 14.66
C ILE A 199 3.18 -1.63 14.48
N GLY A 200 4.51 -1.58 14.38
CA GLY A 200 5.26 -0.34 14.11
C GLY A 200 4.82 0.34 12.82
N GLY A 201 4.78 -0.42 11.71
CA GLY A 201 4.32 0.08 10.42
C GLY A 201 2.85 0.47 10.39
N TYR A 202 1.98 -0.22 11.13
CA TYR A 202 0.57 0.16 11.27
C TYR A 202 0.41 1.54 11.92
N TYR A 203 1.08 1.78 13.04
CA TYR A 203 1.02 3.08 13.73
C TYR A 203 1.64 4.21 12.91
N GLU A 204 2.76 3.92 12.24
CA GLU A 204 3.39 4.84 11.29
C GLU A 204 2.38 5.24 10.21
N ASN A 205 1.80 4.28 9.50
CA ASN A 205 0.87 4.59 8.43
C ASN A 205 -0.42 5.28 8.92
N GLN A 206 -0.95 4.89 10.08
CA GLN A 206 -2.11 5.55 10.67
C GLN A 206 -1.84 7.03 10.95
N MET A 207 -0.64 7.35 11.47
CA MET A 207 -0.26 8.74 11.75
C MET A 207 0.04 9.55 10.50
N TYR A 208 0.52 8.90 9.42
CA TYR A 208 0.65 9.57 8.12
C TYR A 208 -0.71 9.79 7.47
N GLN A 209 -1.49 8.74 7.17
CA GLN A 209 -2.73 8.88 6.39
C GLN A 209 -3.88 9.53 7.16
N GLY A 210 -4.24 9.01 8.33
CA GLY A 210 -5.26 9.64 9.18
C GLY A 210 -4.78 10.99 9.73
N GLY A 211 -3.45 11.15 9.73
CA GLY A 211 -2.66 12.38 9.82
C GLY A 211 -3.19 13.55 9.02
N TYR A 212 -3.16 13.37 7.71
CA TYR A 212 -3.43 14.45 6.77
C TYR A 212 -4.90 14.87 6.75
N GLU A 213 -5.85 13.92 6.77
CA GLU A 213 -7.28 14.24 6.68
C GLU A 213 -7.74 15.18 7.79
N LYS A 214 -7.40 14.86 9.03
CA LYS A 214 -7.75 15.70 10.17
C LYS A 214 -6.98 17.03 10.20
N LEU A 215 -5.78 17.08 9.61
CA LEU A 215 -5.04 18.34 9.47
C LEU A 215 -5.71 19.24 8.44
N GLU A 216 -6.23 18.65 7.36
CA GLU A 216 -7.01 19.32 6.33
C GLU A 216 -8.30 19.87 6.95
N GLU A 217 -9.06 19.06 7.70
CA GLU A 217 -10.24 19.52 8.47
C GLU A 217 -9.90 20.68 9.43
N ASP A 218 -8.77 20.60 10.14
CA ASP A 218 -8.32 21.66 11.05
C ASP A 218 -7.90 22.95 10.32
N ALA A 219 -7.57 22.86 9.02
CA ALA A 219 -7.19 23.99 8.17
C ALA A 219 -8.39 24.62 7.44
N GLU A 220 -9.49 23.87 7.23
CA GLU A 220 -10.69 24.34 6.52
C GLU A 220 -11.25 25.66 7.07
N GLU A 221 -11.24 25.85 8.40
CA GLU A 221 -11.74 27.07 9.03
C GLU A 221 -10.90 28.30 8.62
N SER A 222 -9.58 28.15 8.58
CA SER A 222 -8.67 29.21 8.14
C SER A 222 -8.81 29.50 6.64
N GLU A 223 -8.96 28.46 5.81
CA GLU A 223 -9.20 28.61 4.38
C GLU A 223 -10.53 29.29 4.09
N ARG A 224 -11.58 28.96 4.86
CA ARG A 224 -12.89 29.57 4.73
C ARG A 224 -12.86 31.06 5.04
N ALA A 225 -12.19 31.47 6.12
CA ALA A 225 -12.05 32.87 6.49
C ALA A 225 -11.34 33.69 5.40
N VAL A 226 -10.26 33.14 4.83
CA VAL A 226 -9.52 33.75 3.72
C VAL A 226 -10.38 33.86 2.46
N ASN A 227 -11.12 32.81 2.12
CA ASN A 227 -12.01 32.81 0.95
C ASN A 227 -13.14 33.85 1.09
N GLU A 228 -13.70 34.03 2.29
CA GLU A 228 -14.74 35.03 2.55
C GLU A 228 -14.22 36.47 2.39
N MET A 229 -13.00 36.75 2.86
CA MET A 229 -12.33 38.03 2.64
C MET A 229 -12.15 38.33 1.14
N PHE A 230 -11.59 37.39 0.38
CA PHE A 230 -11.32 37.61 -1.04
C PHE A 230 -12.60 37.75 -1.87
N ALA A 231 -13.63 36.95 -1.56
CA ALA A 231 -14.92 37.05 -2.23
C ALA A 231 -15.57 38.43 -2.04
N ASN A 232 -15.35 39.06 -0.89
CA ASN A 232 -15.96 40.34 -0.51
C ASN A 232 -14.95 41.50 -0.45
N ILE A 233 -13.84 41.44 -1.18
CA ILE A 233 -12.71 42.38 -1.06
C ILE A 233 -13.12 43.85 -1.21
N ARG A 234 -14.11 44.17 -2.06
CA ARG A 234 -14.64 45.53 -2.22
C ARG A 234 -15.38 46.02 -0.99
N THR A 235 -16.10 45.14 -0.31
CA THR A 235 -16.81 45.43 0.95
C THR A 235 -15.81 45.63 2.07
N VAL A 236 -14.80 44.76 2.16
CA VAL A 236 -13.70 44.90 3.13
C VAL A 236 -13.01 46.24 2.98
N ALA A 237 -12.65 46.64 1.75
CA ALA A 237 -12.04 47.92 1.45
C ALA A 237 -12.97 49.12 1.70
N ALA A 238 -14.27 48.98 1.43
CA ALA A 238 -15.25 50.04 1.68
C ALA A 238 -15.44 50.33 3.18
N PHE A 239 -15.28 49.32 4.03
CA PHE A 239 -15.36 49.46 5.50
C PHE A 239 -13.98 49.60 6.17
N THR A 240 -12.88 49.60 5.41
CA THR A 240 -11.50 49.67 5.92
C THR A 240 -11.21 48.62 7.02
N MET A 241 -11.69 47.39 6.81
CA MET A 241 -11.62 46.28 7.78
C MET A 241 -10.46 45.31 7.54
N GLU A 242 -9.50 45.66 6.67
CA GLU A 242 -8.42 44.77 6.25
C GLU A 242 -7.61 44.24 7.45
N GLU A 243 -7.17 45.13 8.33
CA GLU A 243 -6.35 44.78 9.52
C GLU A 243 -7.10 43.88 10.50
N VAL A 244 -8.41 44.09 10.67
CA VAL A 244 -9.24 43.30 11.58
C VAL A 244 -9.38 41.87 11.07
N LEU A 245 -9.69 41.72 9.78
CA LEU A 245 -9.86 40.42 9.15
C LEU A 245 -8.52 39.67 9.01
N LEU A 246 -7.42 40.37 8.75
CA LEU A 246 -6.08 39.78 8.75
C LEU A 246 -5.71 39.21 10.13
N HIS A 247 -6.02 39.94 11.21
CA HIS A 247 -5.82 39.44 12.56
C HIS A 247 -6.64 38.16 12.84
N ASP A 248 -7.89 38.11 12.41
CA ASP A 248 -8.74 36.92 12.59
C ASP A 248 -8.19 35.71 11.81
N VAL A 249 -7.67 35.93 10.59
CA VAL A 249 -6.97 34.91 9.80
C VAL A 249 -5.71 34.42 10.51
N ASP A 250 -4.90 35.33 11.07
CA ASP A 250 -3.69 34.97 11.82
C ASP A 250 -4.01 34.12 13.06
N VAL A 251 -5.10 34.43 13.77
CA VAL A 251 -5.57 33.62 14.90
C VAL A 251 -5.99 32.23 14.45
N ALA A 252 -6.77 32.12 13.37
CA ALA A 252 -7.20 30.83 12.81
C ALA A 252 -6.00 29.98 12.36
N LEU A 253 -5.04 30.60 11.66
CA LEU A 253 -3.79 29.96 11.23
C LEU A 253 -2.94 29.51 12.42
N GLY A 254 -2.87 30.31 13.50
CA GLY A 254 -2.13 29.95 14.71
C GLY A 254 -2.67 28.70 15.39
N VAL A 255 -4.00 28.50 15.40
CA VAL A 255 -4.64 27.29 15.91
C VAL A 255 -4.30 26.08 15.04
N ALA A 256 -4.45 26.20 13.72
CA ALA A 256 -4.11 25.14 12.77
C ALA A 256 -2.62 24.75 12.86
N GLN A 257 -1.73 25.74 12.94
CA GLN A 257 -0.29 25.54 13.10
C GLN A 257 0.04 24.83 14.42
N GLY A 258 -0.60 25.23 15.54
CA GLY A 258 -0.39 24.60 16.84
C GLY A 258 -0.79 23.12 16.85
N LYS A 259 -1.93 22.79 16.25
CA LYS A 259 -2.38 21.40 16.07
C LYS A 259 -1.43 20.63 15.14
N GLY A 260 -1.04 21.23 14.02
CA GLY A 260 -0.06 20.68 13.08
C GLY A 260 1.28 20.35 13.72
N LEU A 261 1.81 21.24 14.57
CA LEU A 261 3.10 21.01 15.25
C LEU A 261 3.02 19.87 16.27
N ARG A 262 1.94 19.79 17.06
CA ARG A 262 1.73 18.68 17.99
C ARG A 262 1.66 17.35 17.25
N ARG A 263 0.99 17.35 16.11
CA ARG A 263 0.86 16.17 15.26
C ARG A 263 2.15 15.76 14.57
N ALA A 264 2.90 16.72 14.04
CA ALA A 264 4.22 16.47 13.46
C ALA A 264 5.14 15.82 14.49
N ARG A 265 5.07 16.25 15.76
CA ARG A 265 5.82 15.64 16.85
C ARG A 265 5.39 14.20 17.12
N THR A 266 4.08 13.92 17.22
CA THR A 266 3.60 12.54 17.45
C THR A 266 3.89 11.62 16.27
N ALA A 267 3.71 12.10 15.03
CA ALA A 267 4.04 11.36 13.82
C ALA A 267 5.54 11.07 13.71
N GLY A 268 6.40 12.06 13.99
CA GLY A 268 7.85 11.89 14.00
C GLY A 268 8.32 10.88 15.06
N CYS A 269 7.73 10.89 16.25
CA CYS A 269 8.01 9.87 17.28
C CYS A 269 7.55 8.48 16.86
N ALA A 270 6.37 8.34 16.24
CA ALA A 270 5.86 7.06 15.75
C ALA A 270 6.75 6.49 14.63
N PHE A 271 7.14 7.34 13.67
CA PHE A 271 8.08 6.99 12.60
C PHE A 271 9.44 6.55 13.18
N GLY A 272 10.01 7.34 14.09
CA GLY A 272 11.27 7.00 14.74
C GLY A 272 11.21 5.66 15.50
N PHE A 273 10.10 5.38 16.17
CA PHE A 273 9.88 4.10 16.87
C PHE A 273 9.76 2.92 15.91
N SER A 274 9.03 3.07 14.79
CA SER A 274 8.92 2.06 13.73
C SER A 274 10.30 1.72 13.15
N GLN A 275 11.07 2.74 12.77
CA GLN A 275 12.44 2.58 12.25
C GLN A 275 13.37 1.95 13.28
N MET A 276 13.24 2.32 14.56
CA MET A 276 14.03 1.74 15.64
C MET A 276 13.77 0.23 15.78
N ILE A 277 12.51 -0.20 15.80
CA ILE A 277 12.15 -1.63 15.84
C ILE A 277 12.78 -2.36 14.67
N GLN A 278 12.69 -1.81 13.47
CA GLN A 278 13.27 -2.42 12.28
C GLN A 278 14.78 -2.68 12.43
N TYR A 279 15.55 -1.66 12.86
CA TYR A 279 16.99 -1.84 13.05
C TYR A 279 17.33 -2.79 14.20
N PHE A 280 16.50 -2.89 15.25
CA PHE A 280 16.67 -3.91 16.28
C PHE A 280 16.48 -5.33 15.73
N VAL A 281 15.49 -5.55 14.86
CA VAL A 281 15.31 -6.84 14.19
C VAL A 281 16.51 -7.17 13.31
N PHE A 282 17.07 -6.17 12.63
CA PHE A 282 18.29 -6.38 11.82
C PHE A 282 19.47 -6.79 12.70
N GLY A 283 19.73 -6.03 13.77
CA GLY A 283 20.79 -6.34 14.72
C GLY A 283 20.63 -7.71 15.38
N MET A 284 19.40 -8.08 15.76
CA MET A 284 19.10 -9.40 16.30
C MET A 284 19.33 -10.51 15.26
N GLY A 285 18.91 -10.29 14.02
CA GLY A 285 19.17 -11.20 12.90
C GLY A 285 20.66 -11.44 12.70
N PHE A 286 21.46 -10.37 12.61
CA PHE A 286 22.92 -10.48 12.49
C PHE A 286 23.58 -11.16 13.69
N TRP A 287 23.14 -10.86 14.92
CA TRP A 287 23.70 -11.47 16.13
C TRP A 287 23.40 -12.97 16.18
N TYR A 288 22.13 -13.36 16.01
CA TYR A 288 21.74 -14.76 16.06
C TYR A 288 22.26 -15.55 14.85
N GLY A 289 22.15 -14.98 13.65
CA GLY A 289 22.70 -15.55 12.41
C GLY A 289 24.22 -15.71 12.47
N GLY A 290 24.94 -14.77 13.06
CA GLY A 290 26.38 -14.88 13.29
C GLY A 290 26.74 -16.03 14.24
N ASN A 291 25.98 -16.21 15.33
CA ASN A 291 26.19 -17.35 16.23
C ASN A 291 25.92 -18.68 15.53
N LEU A 292 24.88 -18.77 14.69
CA LEU A 292 24.61 -19.95 13.86
C LEU A 292 25.77 -20.30 12.91
N CYS A 293 26.45 -19.30 12.34
CA CYS A 293 27.65 -19.51 11.54
C CYS A 293 28.83 -20.04 12.38
N ILE A 294 28.99 -19.54 13.61
CA ILE A 294 30.08 -19.95 14.52
C ILE A 294 29.84 -21.36 15.06
N ASP A 295 28.58 -21.71 15.33
CA ASP A 295 28.17 -23.02 15.85
C ASP A 295 28.25 -24.14 14.79
N GLY A 296 28.58 -23.82 13.54
CA GLY A 296 28.78 -24.78 12.45
C GLY A 296 27.48 -25.34 11.83
N GLU A 297 26.34 -24.68 12.05
CA GLU A 297 25.03 -25.17 11.60
C GLU A 297 24.84 -25.11 10.08
N TRP A 298 25.61 -24.26 9.40
CA TRP A 298 25.63 -24.12 7.95
C TRP A 298 26.94 -24.60 7.34
N ASP A 299 27.73 -25.44 8.01
CA ASP A 299 29.00 -25.89 7.46
C ASP A 299 28.83 -26.68 6.16
N LEU A 300 29.76 -26.46 5.23
CA LEU A 300 29.84 -27.24 4.00
C LEU A 300 30.33 -28.66 4.31
N PRO A 301 29.98 -29.65 3.47
CA PRO A 301 30.55 -30.99 3.58
C PRO A 301 32.08 -30.92 3.57
N GLU A 302 32.75 -31.66 4.47
CA GLU A 302 34.22 -31.66 4.57
C GLU A 302 34.93 -31.93 3.22
N ALA A 303 34.30 -32.71 2.33
CA ALA A 303 34.83 -33.00 1.01
C ALA A 303 34.93 -31.74 0.12
N GLU A 304 33.90 -30.90 0.11
CA GLU A 304 33.87 -29.65 -0.67
C GLU A 304 34.83 -28.62 -0.09
N VAL A 305 34.89 -28.50 1.24
CA VAL A 305 35.86 -27.62 1.92
C VAL A 305 37.29 -28.04 1.59
N ARG A 306 37.58 -29.34 1.54
CA ARG A 306 38.90 -29.85 1.16
C ARG A 306 39.27 -29.54 -0.27
N GLU A 307 38.33 -29.64 -1.20
CA GLU A 307 38.57 -29.31 -2.60
C GLU A 307 38.92 -27.83 -2.77
N VAL A 308 38.10 -26.95 -2.20
CA VAL A 308 38.30 -25.49 -2.25
C VAL A 308 39.61 -25.07 -1.55
N CYS A 309 39.88 -25.59 -0.36
CA CYS A 309 41.09 -25.25 0.38
C CYS A 309 42.37 -25.89 -0.18
N ALA A 310 42.27 -26.98 -0.95
CA ALA A 310 43.41 -27.56 -1.64
C ALA A 310 43.97 -26.65 -2.75
N GLU A 311 43.14 -25.74 -3.29
CA GLU A 311 43.56 -24.76 -4.29
C GLU A 311 44.02 -23.43 -3.67
N LEU A 312 43.28 -22.94 -2.65
CA LEU A 312 43.53 -21.63 -2.02
C LEU A 312 44.81 -21.57 -1.17
N VAL A 313 45.17 -22.65 -0.48
CA VAL A 313 46.35 -22.68 0.40
C VAL A 313 47.66 -22.64 -0.43
N PRO A 314 47.86 -23.45 -1.48
CA PRO A 314 49.03 -23.33 -2.35
C PRO A 314 49.12 -22.00 -3.11
N ALA A 315 47.98 -21.37 -3.39
CA ALA A 315 47.92 -20.03 -4.01
C ALA A 315 48.40 -18.90 -3.07
N GLY A 316 48.68 -19.19 -1.80
CA GLY A 316 49.20 -18.23 -0.82
C GLY A 316 48.14 -17.29 -0.24
N ILE A 317 46.85 -17.62 -0.38
CA ILE A 317 45.73 -16.80 0.09
C ILE A 317 45.45 -17.03 1.58
N TYR A 318 45.60 -18.28 2.03
CA TYR A 318 45.51 -18.66 3.45
C TYR A 318 46.82 -19.32 3.88
N ALA A 319 47.25 -19.07 5.12
CA ALA A 319 48.51 -19.59 5.64
C ALA A 319 48.38 -21.06 6.07
N ALA A 320 47.19 -21.49 6.49
CA ALA A 320 46.90 -22.84 6.95
C ALA A 320 45.52 -23.35 6.48
N PHE A 321 45.35 -24.67 6.46
CA PHE A 321 44.08 -25.32 6.13
C PHE A 321 42.96 -24.94 7.11
N ASP A 322 43.24 -24.87 8.41
CA ASP A 322 42.24 -24.53 9.43
C ASP A 322 41.69 -23.09 9.25
N GLU A 323 42.55 -22.15 8.84
CA GLU A 323 42.13 -20.78 8.53
C GLU A 323 41.24 -20.74 7.28
N CYS A 324 41.61 -21.51 6.25
CA CYS A 324 40.81 -21.63 5.03
C CYS A 324 39.44 -22.27 5.31
N SER A 325 39.43 -23.41 6.03
CA SER A 325 38.20 -24.13 6.38
C SER A 325 37.23 -23.23 7.14
N THR A 326 37.73 -22.50 8.14
CA THR A 326 36.92 -21.58 8.94
C THR A 326 36.37 -20.44 8.07
N SER A 327 37.21 -19.86 7.21
CA SER A 327 36.79 -18.77 6.32
C SER A 327 35.74 -19.20 5.29
N VAL A 328 35.90 -20.39 4.70
CA VAL A 328 34.97 -20.94 3.69
C VAL A 328 33.62 -21.26 4.32
N ASN A 329 33.60 -21.94 5.46
CA ASN A 329 32.37 -22.26 6.19
C ASN A 329 31.62 -21.00 6.65
N ILE A 330 32.33 -20.02 7.23
CA ILE A 330 31.71 -18.74 7.64
C ILE A 330 31.13 -17.99 6.42
N SER A 331 31.82 -18.03 5.28
CA SER A 331 31.36 -17.34 4.06
C SER A 331 30.10 -17.98 3.48
N TYR A 332 30.07 -19.30 3.43
CA TYR A 332 28.88 -20.04 3.00
C TYR A 332 27.72 -19.84 3.98
N GLY A 333 27.96 -19.94 5.28
CA GLY A 333 26.97 -19.64 6.31
C GLY A 333 26.44 -18.20 6.22
N PHE A 334 27.31 -17.24 5.93
CA PHE A 334 26.91 -15.85 5.68
C PHE A 334 26.04 -15.71 4.41
N GLY A 335 26.33 -16.47 3.36
CA GLY A 335 25.47 -16.56 2.17
C GLY A 335 24.05 -17.04 2.53
N ARG A 336 23.95 -18.14 3.29
CA ARG A 336 22.67 -18.70 3.78
C ARG A 336 21.93 -17.73 4.70
N PHE A 337 22.66 -17.02 5.56
CA PHE A 337 22.12 -15.94 6.37
C PHE A 337 21.49 -14.84 5.49
N MET A 338 22.19 -14.38 4.44
CA MET A 338 21.69 -13.33 3.55
C MET A 338 20.46 -13.77 2.76
N GLU A 339 20.39 -15.04 2.34
CA GLU A 339 19.19 -15.62 1.71
C GLU A 339 17.96 -15.48 2.63
N VAL A 340 18.10 -15.86 3.90
CA VAL A 340 17.03 -15.74 4.92
C VAL A 340 16.71 -14.28 5.21
N PHE A 341 17.74 -13.44 5.40
CA PHE A 341 17.63 -12.05 5.79
C PHE A 341 16.85 -11.23 4.75
N PHE A 342 17.28 -11.27 3.48
CA PHE A 342 16.59 -10.54 2.41
C PHE A 342 15.19 -11.08 2.14
N ALA A 343 14.98 -12.39 2.24
CA ALA A 343 13.67 -13.00 2.01
C ALA A 343 12.63 -12.56 3.05
N ILE A 344 12.98 -12.54 4.34
CA ILE A 344 12.00 -12.24 5.41
C ILE A 344 11.83 -10.74 5.63
N ILE A 345 12.92 -9.96 5.59
CA ILE A 345 12.82 -8.51 5.86
C ILE A 345 12.03 -7.81 4.78
N MET A 346 12.26 -8.15 3.51
CA MET A 346 11.52 -7.56 2.41
C MET A 346 10.06 -8.00 2.40
N ALA A 347 9.77 -9.24 2.81
CA ALA A 347 8.40 -9.69 3.03
C ALA A 347 7.73 -8.90 4.18
N GLY A 348 8.47 -8.59 5.25
CA GLY A 348 8.02 -7.74 6.36
C GLY A 348 7.69 -6.31 5.90
N TRP A 349 8.55 -5.71 5.09
CA TRP A 349 8.32 -4.39 4.48
C TRP A 349 7.12 -4.39 3.53
N GLY A 350 7.00 -5.39 2.66
CA GLY A 350 5.84 -5.54 1.77
C GLY A 350 4.52 -5.69 2.53
N MET A 351 4.51 -6.38 3.68
CA MET A 351 3.32 -6.45 4.55
C MET A 351 2.97 -5.11 5.19
N GLY A 352 3.97 -4.33 5.64
CA GLY A 352 3.77 -2.98 6.16
C GLY A 352 3.09 -2.07 5.13
N GLU A 353 3.59 -2.09 3.90
CA GLU A 353 3.02 -1.35 2.78
C GLU A 353 1.63 -1.87 2.39
N ALA A 354 1.40 -3.19 2.38
CA ALA A 354 0.09 -3.76 2.08
C ALA A 354 -0.99 -3.36 3.12
N MET A 355 -0.65 -3.38 4.41
CA MET A 355 -1.57 -2.93 5.47
C MET A 355 -1.86 -1.45 5.38
N SER A 356 -0.91 -0.66 4.85
CA SER A 356 -1.11 0.76 4.66
C SER A 356 -2.30 1.09 3.75
N TYR A 357 -2.65 0.16 2.87
CA TYR A 357 -3.73 0.29 1.89
C TYR A 357 -5.06 -0.31 2.36
N ALA A 358 -5.12 -0.90 3.55
CA ALA A 358 -6.38 -1.42 4.09
C ALA A 358 -7.42 -0.31 4.31
N SER A 359 -6.97 0.89 4.70
CA SER A 359 -7.80 2.12 4.82
C SER A 359 -8.38 2.58 3.48
N ASP A 360 -7.59 2.52 2.40
CA ASP A 360 -8.09 2.83 1.06
C ASP A 360 -9.11 1.79 0.58
N GLY A 361 -8.91 0.54 0.97
CA GLY A 361 -9.86 -0.55 0.71
C GLY A 361 -11.23 -0.31 1.35
N THR A 362 -11.28 0.19 2.58
CA THR A 362 -12.54 0.52 3.25
C THR A 362 -13.22 1.73 2.61
N LYS A 363 -12.47 2.77 2.25
CA LYS A 363 -13.00 3.93 1.49
C LYS A 363 -13.63 3.51 0.16
N ALA A 364 -12.92 2.69 -0.60
CA ALA A 364 -13.42 2.21 -1.88
C ALA A 364 -14.62 1.26 -1.75
N ALA A 365 -14.67 0.44 -0.69
CA ALA A 365 -15.84 -0.39 -0.39
C ALA A 365 -17.07 0.47 -0.07
N ALA A 366 -16.90 1.55 0.70
CA ALA A 366 -17.96 2.52 0.98
C ALA A 366 -18.43 3.25 -0.29
N ALA A 367 -17.48 3.67 -1.14
CA ALA A 367 -17.77 4.30 -2.43
C ALA A 367 -18.54 3.38 -3.37
N ALA A 368 -18.11 2.11 -3.46
CA ALA A 368 -18.83 1.07 -4.19
C ALA A 368 -20.23 0.88 -3.62
N GLY A 369 -20.39 0.88 -2.29
CA GLY A 369 -21.68 0.84 -1.61
C GLY A 369 -22.67 1.88 -2.08
N ARG A 370 -22.25 3.14 -2.14
CA ARG A 370 -23.08 4.24 -2.63
C ARG A 370 -23.45 4.08 -4.10
N ILE A 371 -22.51 3.65 -4.95
CA ILE A 371 -22.78 3.36 -6.36
C ILE A 371 -23.80 2.22 -6.50
N PHE A 372 -23.64 1.12 -5.77
CA PHE A 372 -24.55 -0.01 -5.84
C PHE A 372 -25.93 0.30 -5.25
N GLN A 373 -26.03 1.14 -4.21
CA GLN A 373 -27.31 1.65 -3.73
C GLN A 373 -28.05 2.41 -4.83
N LEU A 374 -27.38 3.33 -5.52
CA LEU A 374 -27.96 4.05 -6.66
C LEU A 374 -28.38 3.12 -7.81
N LEU A 375 -27.59 2.07 -8.07
CA LEU A 375 -27.89 1.09 -9.12
C LEU A 375 -29.06 0.16 -8.77
N ASP A 376 -29.17 -0.22 -7.50
CA ASP A 376 -30.18 -1.14 -6.99
C ASP A 376 -31.52 -0.45 -6.63
N ASP A 377 -31.55 0.88 -6.56
CA ASP A 377 -32.78 1.62 -6.31
C ASP A 377 -33.81 1.36 -7.43
N VAL A 378 -34.91 0.73 -7.02
CA VAL A 378 -36.05 0.42 -7.88
C VAL A 378 -36.84 1.70 -8.05
N GLU A 379 -37.04 2.13 -9.30
CA GLU A 379 -37.84 3.30 -9.61
C GLU A 379 -39.29 3.09 -9.16
N SER A 380 -39.79 3.96 -8.28
CA SER A 380 -41.22 4.09 -8.02
C SER A 380 -41.87 4.87 -9.14
N VAL A 381 -42.06 4.24 -10.31
CA VAL A 381 -43.01 4.75 -11.30
C VAL A 381 -44.41 4.27 -10.91
N GLU A 382 -45.00 4.92 -9.91
CA GLU A 382 -46.45 5.04 -9.80
C GLU A 382 -46.77 6.53 -9.98
N ASP A 383 -47.03 6.93 -11.24
CA ASP A 383 -48.35 7.41 -11.68
C ASP A 383 -48.20 8.20 -12.99
N THR A 384 -48.47 7.55 -14.13
CA THR A 384 -49.08 8.23 -15.26
C THR A 384 -50.16 7.30 -15.82
N GLY A 385 -51.40 7.57 -15.44
CA GLY A 385 -52.55 7.00 -16.10
C GLY A 385 -52.51 7.27 -17.60
N GLY A 386 -52.64 6.22 -18.40
CA GLY A 386 -52.76 6.31 -19.85
C GLY A 386 -52.33 5.01 -20.53
N GLY A 387 -53.30 4.17 -20.89
CA GLY A 387 -53.06 2.81 -21.39
C GLY A 387 -52.21 2.72 -22.66
N GLY A 388 -51.44 1.63 -22.76
CA GLY A 388 -50.68 1.26 -23.95
C GLY A 388 -49.53 0.34 -23.61
N GLY A 389 -49.72 -0.97 -23.81
CA GLY A 389 -48.80 -2.01 -23.36
C GLY A 389 -47.43 -1.99 -24.06
N GLY A 390 -46.39 -2.21 -23.25
CA GLY A 390 -45.02 -2.45 -23.70
C GLY A 390 -44.10 -2.72 -22.50
N ARG A 391 -44.20 -3.91 -21.91
CA ARG A 391 -43.31 -4.35 -20.81
C ARG A 391 -41.87 -4.45 -21.33
N VAL A 392 -41.02 -3.46 -21.04
CA VAL A 392 -39.58 -3.66 -20.98
C VAL A 392 -39.30 -4.33 -19.64
N GLY A 393 -38.95 -5.62 -19.68
CA GLY A 393 -38.65 -6.39 -18.49
C GLY A 393 -37.45 -5.82 -17.71
N PRO A 394 -37.35 -6.10 -16.41
CA PRO A 394 -36.24 -5.64 -15.59
C PRO A 394 -34.91 -6.19 -16.14
N PRO A 395 -33.79 -5.46 -15.99
CA PRO A 395 -32.48 -6.04 -16.25
C PRO A 395 -32.30 -7.29 -15.37
N PRO A 396 -31.60 -8.32 -15.86
CA PRO A 396 -31.40 -9.54 -15.10
C PRO A 396 -30.70 -9.24 -13.76
N PRO A 397 -31.11 -9.88 -12.66
CA PRO A 397 -30.41 -9.75 -11.39
C PRO A 397 -28.98 -10.31 -11.52
N LEU A 398 -27.98 -9.54 -11.04
CA LEU A 398 -26.54 -9.88 -11.04
C LEU A 398 -26.09 -10.67 -9.79
#